data_AF-A0A9E7SD62-F1
#
_entry.id   AF-A0A9E7SD62-F1
#
_cell.length_a   1.000
_cell.length_b   1.000
_cell.length_c   1.000
_cell.angle_alpha   90.00
_cell.angle_beta   90.00
_cell.angle_gamma   90.00
#
_symmetry.space_group_name_H-M   'P 1'
#
loop_
_entity.id
_entity.type
_entity.pdbx_description
1 polymer ?
#
loop_
_entity_poly.entity_id
_entity_poly.type
_entity_poly.pdbx_seq_one_letter_code
_entity_poly.pdbx_strand_id
1 'polypeptide(L)'
;MRRKGQLLSIDALLSLVIVVMVVGVVMNTNDMIKAEITGLLDWYDRANIANNMLDVLTKNPGYPENWEENVSNVKVVGLRDADYPFALDYEKIEALNTSINGAFIQNSYLLKLSRAHDFEIEVYITKRDVNASGRFPKGEENIVFEANPGVNLDINGSSPSGIFQVEWIEITKNNGSVYRNEQICTSLKSGNNVDLENNDVLEFKVSEDITITGIRGEVIGPYLIPAGSIVTINVLITQSQGFQINYGGGSCPYLFKVAGQGNVKISVDYVDYGNWNLTSRVTHFSNLTEPTYMFAVINGSLYTDESVINASKARSPWIQYERRDFVIKKEIYNKTIKVGTTKKVLVSGRLVENIPAHFYLELQVSGTGNATFVVVDDVQVRGLFIEKTSQDSALKAVLFWREDGQNITKFYTGNTTSVKILWGDLFEELPSEYMSKIVELWIYENNFSDLILEDKGDLGLLLDPIFEQGRIKLWVWDDR
;
A
#
# COMPACT_ATOMS: atom_id res chain seq x y z
N MET A 1 56.98 -46.47 -84.47
CA MET A 1 56.61 -46.40 -83.03
C MET A 1 56.31 -44.96 -82.60
N ARG A 2 55.15 -44.38 -82.95
CA ARG A 2 54.76 -43.02 -82.49
C ARG A 2 53.32 -42.87 -81.95
N ARG A 3 52.48 -43.92 -82.02
CA ARG A 3 51.06 -43.87 -81.58
C ARG A 3 50.80 -44.26 -80.11
N LYS A 4 51.73 -44.94 -79.41
CA LYS A 4 51.53 -45.37 -78.01
C LYS A 4 51.86 -44.29 -76.96
N GLY A 5 52.76 -43.34 -77.26
CA GLY A 5 53.10 -42.24 -76.34
C GLY A 5 52.04 -41.14 -76.27
N GLN A 6 51.31 -40.89 -77.37
CA GLN A 6 50.21 -39.90 -77.41
C GLN A 6 48.96 -40.37 -76.65
N LEU A 7 48.68 -41.69 -76.62
CA LEU A 7 47.57 -42.25 -75.83
C LEU A 7 47.84 -42.12 -74.32
N LEU A 8 49.08 -42.40 -73.87
CA LEU A 8 49.48 -42.24 -72.47
C LEU A 8 49.43 -40.78 -71.99
N SER A 9 49.78 -39.80 -72.84
CA SER A 9 49.71 -38.38 -72.48
C SER A 9 48.27 -37.84 -72.44
N ILE A 10 47.37 -38.34 -73.30
CA ILE A 10 45.95 -37.96 -73.29
C ILE A 10 45.26 -38.52 -72.04
N ASP A 11 45.55 -39.77 -71.68
CA ASP A 11 44.95 -40.42 -70.51
C ASP A 11 45.43 -39.78 -69.19
N ALA A 12 46.71 -39.36 -69.14
CA ALA A 12 47.26 -38.59 -68.03
C ALA A 12 46.62 -37.19 -67.92
N LEU A 13 46.38 -36.49 -69.04
CA LEU A 13 45.69 -35.20 -69.05
C LEU A 13 44.23 -35.32 -68.61
N LEU A 14 43.52 -36.34 -69.08
CA LEU A 14 42.12 -36.58 -68.73
C LEU A 14 41.99 -36.94 -67.25
N SER A 15 42.89 -37.78 -66.73
CA SER A 15 43.00 -38.09 -65.30
C SER A 15 43.31 -36.86 -64.46
N LEU A 16 44.22 -35.98 -64.92
CA LEU A 16 44.54 -34.72 -64.25
C LEU A 16 43.31 -33.81 -64.16
N VAL A 17 42.57 -33.63 -65.25
CA VAL A 17 41.36 -32.79 -65.28
C VAL A 17 40.30 -33.33 -64.33
N ILE A 18 40.07 -34.64 -64.30
CA ILE A 18 39.14 -35.28 -63.37
C ILE A 18 39.60 -35.05 -61.92
N VAL A 19 40.89 -35.22 -61.62
CA VAL A 19 41.43 -34.98 -60.26
C VAL A 19 41.26 -33.52 -59.85
N VAL A 20 41.56 -32.54 -60.72
CA VAL A 20 41.37 -31.11 -60.40
C VAL A 20 39.90 -30.79 -60.17
N MET A 21 39.00 -31.35 -60.97
CA MET A 21 37.55 -31.16 -60.80
C MET A 21 37.05 -31.77 -59.48
N VAL A 22 37.49 -33.00 -59.15
CA VAL A 22 37.14 -33.66 -57.88
C VAL A 22 37.70 -32.86 -56.70
N VAL A 23 38.94 -32.41 -56.76
CA VAL A 23 39.54 -31.57 -55.71
C VAL A 23 38.78 -30.25 -55.56
N GLY A 24 38.39 -29.59 -56.65
CA GLY A 24 37.60 -28.36 -56.62
C GLY A 24 36.21 -28.56 -55.99
N VAL A 25 35.52 -29.65 -56.35
CA VAL A 25 34.22 -30.00 -55.74
C VAL A 25 34.37 -30.32 -54.26
N VAL A 26 35.40 -31.10 -53.89
CA VAL A 26 35.68 -31.44 -52.48
C VAL A 26 36.01 -30.18 -51.66
N MET A 27 36.81 -29.26 -52.19
CA MET A 27 37.12 -27.99 -51.52
C MET A 27 35.86 -27.14 -51.29
N ASN A 28 35.06 -26.92 -52.34
CA ASN A 28 33.82 -26.13 -52.22
C ASN A 28 32.82 -26.78 -51.26
N THR A 29 32.68 -28.11 -51.31
CA THR A 29 31.80 -28.85 -50.40
C THR A 29 32.29 -28.77 -48.95
N ASN A 30 33.60 -28.88 -48.74
CA ASN A 30 34.21 -28.76 -47.42
C ASN A 30 34.03 -27.35 -46.83
N ASP A 31 34.18 -26.30 -47.64
CA ASP A 31 33.95 -24.93 -47.20
C ASP A 31 32.48 -24.66 -46.87
N MET A 32 31.56 -25.21 -47.67
CA MET A 32 30.11 -25.14 -47.40
C MET A 32 29.75 -25.86 -46.10
N ILE A 33 30.23 -27.08 -45.89
CA ILE A 33 30.00 -27.85 -44.65
C ILE A 33 30.60 -27.11 -43.45
N LYS A 34 31.80 -26.54 -43.58
CA LYS A 34 32.42 -25.77 -42.51
C LYS A 34 31.59 -24.54 -42.15
N ALA A 35 31.07 -23.81 -43.15
CA ALA A 35 30.20 -22.66 -42.93
C ALA A 35 28.89 -23.07 -42.23
N GLU A 36 28.28 -24.19 -42.65
CA GLU A 36 27.05 -24.72 -42.05
C GLU A 36 27.27 -25.19 -40.61
N ILE A 37 28.35 -25.92 -40.32
CA ILE A 37 28.72 -26.33 -38.96
C ILE A 37 28.97 -25.10 -38.08
N THR A 38 29.66 -24.08 -38.61
CA THR A 38 29.92 -22.83 -37.87
C THR A 38 28.61 -22.10 -37.57
N GLY A 39 27.68 -22.06 -38.53
CA GLY A 39 26.35 -21.47 -38.33
C GLY A 39 25.49 -22.24 -37.32
N LEU A 40 25.53 -23.57 -37.34
CA LEU A 40 24.82 -24.41 -36.36
C LEU A 40 25.39 -24.24 -34.94
N LEU A 41 26.71 -24.15 -34.80
CA LEU A 41 27.35 -23.90 -33.51
C LEU A 41 26.99 -22.52 -32.97
N ASP A 42 27.07 -21.47 -33.80
CA ASP A 42 26.69 -20.10 -33.42
C ASP A 42 25.21 -20.03 -33.01
N TRP A 43 24.32 -20.67 -33.77
CA TRP A 43 22.90 -20.75 -33.43
C TRP A 43 22.66 -21.49 -32.11
N TYR A 44 23.33 -22.62 -31.87
CA TYR A 44 23.21 -23.38 -30.63
C TYR A 44 23.71 -22.58 -29.43
N ASP A 45 24.83 -21.87 -29.59
CA ASP A 45 25.39 -21.01 -28.54
C ASP A 45 24.42 -19.88 -28.18
N ARG A 46 23.81 -19.24 -29.18
CA ARG A 46 22.81 -18.18 -29.01
C ARG A 46 21.53 -18.67 -28.34
N ALA A 47 20.99 -19.80 -28.78
CA ALA A 47 19.73 -20.37 -28.27
C ALA A 47 19.78 -20.63 -26.76
N ASN A 48 20.97 -20.91 -26.21
CA ASN A 48 21.15 -21.22 -24.79
C ASN A 48 21.41 -20.00 -23.89
N ILE A 49 21.67 -18.80 -24.44
CA ILE A 49 22.04 -17.63 -23.62
C ILE A 49 20.93 -17.28 -22.64
N ALA A 50 19.70 -17.11 -23.14
CA ALA A 50 18.56 -16.75 -22.32
C ALA A 50 18.27 -17.81 -21.24
N ASN A 51 18.32 -19.10 -21.60
CA ASN A 51 18.05 -20.16 -20.63
C ASN A 51 19.15 -20.24 -19.54
N ASN A 52 20.42 -20.06 -19.92
CA ASN A 52 21.54 -20.04 -18.98
C ASN A 52 21.48 -18.82 -18.04
N MET A 53 21.17 -17.63 -18.57
CA MET A 53 20.94 -16.43 -17.77
C MET A 53 19.84 -16.67 -16.74
N LEU A 54 18.70 -17.18 -17.19
CA LEU A 54 17.55 -17.44 -16.33
C LEU A 54 17.85 -18.52 -15.28
N ASP A 55 18.62 -19.54 -15.63
CA ASP A 55 19.09 -20.56 -14.69
C ASP A 55 20.02 -19.97 -13.62
N VAL A 56 20.97 -19.11 -13.99
CA VAL A 56 21.82 -18.43 -12.99
C VAL A 56 20.99 -17.55 -12.07
N LEU A 57 20.05 -16.77 -12.63
CA LEU A 57 19.16 -15.91 -11.85
C LEU A 57 18.27 -16.71 -10.88
N THR A 58 17.73 -17.86 -11.31
CA THR A 58 16.67 -18.56 -10.54
C THR A 58 17.15 -19.75 -9.73
N LYS A 59 18.32 -20.34 -10.07
CA LYS A 59 18.86 -21.52 -9.39
C LYS A 59 20.05 -21.23 -8.49
N ASN A 60 20.49 -19.96 -8.39
CA ASN A 60 21.60 -19.54 -7.55
C ASN A 60 21.13 -18.46 -6.56
N PRO A 61 21.59 -18.48 -5.29
CA PRO A 61 21.28 -17.43 -4.32
C PRO A 61 22.01 -16.10 -4.59
N GLY A 62 23.00 -16.10 -5.48
CA GLY A 62 23.87 -14.98 -5.77
C GLY A 62 25.21 -15.09 -5.04
N TYR A 63 26.10 -14.15 -5.34
CA TYR A 63 27.36 -14.03 -4.62
C TYR A 63 27.71 -12.55 -4.36
N PRO A 64 27.83 -12.12 -3.09
CA PRO A 64 27.55 -12.90 -1.87
C PRO A 64 26.08 -13.36 -1.78
N GLU A 65 25.76 -14.33 -0.93
CA GLU A 65 24.41 -14.91 -0.84
C GLU A 65 23.35 -13.90 -0.38
N ASN A 66 23.74 -12.94 0.46
CA ASN A 66 22.93 -11.85 1.01
C ASN A 66 23.17 -10.51 0.32
N TRP A 67 23.37 -10.51 -1.00
CA TRP A 67 23.78 -9.32 -1.74
C TRP A 67 22.73 -8.19 -1.71
N GLU A 68 21.47 -8.50 -1.44
CA GLU A 68 20.37 -7.56 -1.24
C GLU A 68 20.61 -6.58 -0.08
N GLU A 69 21.32 -7.01 0.96
CA GLU A 69 21.71 -6.15 2.09
C GLU A 69 22.80 -5.14 1.69
N ASN A 70 23.67 -5.49 0.72
CA ASN A 70 24.74 -4.64 0.24
C ASN A 70 25.00 -4.81 -1.26
N VAL A 71 24.12 -4.17 -2.02
CA VAL A 71 24.09 -4.24 -3.48
C VAL A 71 25.42 -3.80 -4.12
N SER A 72 26.16 -2.89 -3.49
CA SER A 72 27.44 -2.38 -4.01
C SER A 72 28.50 -3.47 -4.24
N ASN A 73 28.41 -4.58 -3.50
CA ASN A 73 29.37 -5.67 -3.51
C ASN A 73 28.90 -6.89 -4.33
N VAL A 74 27.76 -6.79 -5.03
CA VAL A 74 27.22 -7.88 -5.82
C VAL A 74 28.20 -8.27 -6.93
N LYS A 75 28.51 -9.57 -7.03
CA LYS A 75 29.28 -10.12 -8.15
C LYS A 75 28.37 -10.91 -9.07
N VAL A 76 27.58 -11.83 -8.50
CA VAL A 76 26.62 -12.65 -9.24
C VAL A 76 25.23 -12.35 -8.70
N VAL A 77 24.33 -11.93 -9.59
CA VAL A 77 22.92 -11.74 -9.25
C VAL A 77 22.24 -13.11 -9.29
N GLY A 78 21.71 -13.52 -8.15
CA GLY A 78 20.89 -14.70 -8.00
C GLY A 78 19.71 -14.36 -7.10
N LEU A 79 18.54 -14.90 -7.43
CA LEU A 79 17.26 -14.61 -6.79
C LEU A 79 16.77 -15.76 -5.92
N ARG A 80 17.47 -16.90 -5.90
CA ARG A 80 17.05 -18.04 -5.09
C ARG A 80 17.17 -17.71 -3.60
N ASP A 81 16.18 -18.11 -2.83
CA ASP A 81 16.27 -18.05 -1.38
C ASP A 81 17.31 -19.07 -0.86
N ALA A 82 18.00 -18.72 0.23
CA ALA A 82 19.04 -19.57 0.81
C ALA A 82 18.45 -20.76 1.59
N ASP A 83 17.34 -20.54 2.30
CA ASP A 83 16.69 -21.50 3.19
C ASP A 83 15.61 -22.32 2.45
N TYR A 84 15.04 -21.77 1.37
CA TYR A 84 13.99 -22.37 0.56
C TYR A 84 14.44 -22.57 -0.90
N PRO A 85 15.18 -23.65 -1.23
CA PRO A 85 15.76 -23.85 -2.57
C PRO A 85 14.75 -23.96 -3.72
N PHE A 86 13.47 -24.19 -3.42
CA PHE A 86 12.38 -24.25 -4.41
C PHE A 86 11.76 -22.87 -4.71
N ALA A 87 12.13 -21.84 -3.94
CA ALA A 87 11.56 -20.50 -4.02
C ALA A 87 12.62 -19.44 -4.35
N LEU A 88 12.15 -18.35 -4.96
CA LEU A 88 12.90 -17.11 -5.09
C LEU A 88 12.59 -16.20 -3.91
N ASP A 89 13.57 -15.39 -3.54
CA ASP A 89 13.49 -14.42 -2.46
C ASP A 89 12.90 -13.11 -2.97
N TYR A 90 11.79 -12.67 -2.37
CA TYR A 90 11.14 -11.40 -2.71
C TYR A 90 12.04 -10.19 -2.46
N GLU A 91 12.82 -10.16 -1.38
CA GLU A 91 13.69 -9.04 -1.03
C GLU A 91 14.81 -8.88 -2.06
N LYS A 92 15.36 -10.00 -2.57
CA LYS A 92 16.32 -9.97 -3.68
C LYS A 92 15.73 -9.40 -4.96
N ILE A 93 14.47 -9.72 -5.25
CA ILE A 93 13.79 -9.17 -6.43
C ILE A 93 13.55 -7.66 -6.25
N GLU A 94 13.11 -7.22 -5.07
CA GLU A 94 12.94 -5.79 -4.76
C GLU A 94 14.27 -5.03 -4.80
N ALA A 95 15.33 -5.61 -4.23
CA ALA A 95 16.68 -5.05 -4.24
C ALA A 95 17.23 -4.95 -5.67
N LEU A 96 17.03 -5.96 -6.52
CA LEU A 96 17.41 -5.89 -7.93
C LEU A 96 16.72 -4.71 -8.62
N ASN A 97 15.41 -4.58 -8.46
CA ASN A 97 14.64 -3.54 -9.12
C ASN A 97 15.00 -2.13 -8.64
N THR A 98 15.19 -1.94 -7.33
CA THR A 98 15.46 -0.61 -6.74
C THR A 98 16.91 -0.14 -6.94
N SER A 99 17.84 -1.07 -7.11
CA SER A 99 19.27 -0.76 -7.21
C SER A 99 19.83 -0.77 -8.63
N ILE A 100 19.04 -1.21 -9.61
CA ILE A 100 19.47 -1.31 -11.01
C ILE A 100 19.88 0.07 -11.54
N ASN A 101 21.15 0.17 -11.94
CA ASN A 101 21.71 1.37 -12.55
C ASN A 101 22.92 0.97 -13.43
N GLY A 102 23.48 1.94 -14.16
CA GLY A 102 24.64 1.67 -15.02
C GLY A 102 25.83 1.04 -14.28
N ALA A 103 26.15 1.50 -13.07
CA ALA A 103 27.25 0.94 -12.28
C ALA A 103 26.96 -0.50 -11.82
N PHE A 104 25.73 -0.79 -11.40
CA PHE A 104 25.30 -2.15 -11.04
C PHE A 104 25.43 -3.10 -12.25
N ILE A 105 24.97 -2.69 -13.42
CA ILE A 105 25.06 -3.49 -14.66
C ILE A 105 26.52 -3.80 -15.02
N GLN A 106 27.42 -2.82 -14.87
CA GLN A 106 28.84 -2.97 -15.20
C GLN A 106 29.60 -3.82 -14.17
N ASN A 107 29.23 -3.74 -12.88
CA ASN A 107 29.89 -4.47 -11.80
C ASN A 107 29.36 -5.90 -11.65
N SER A 108 28.08 -6.12 -11.95
CA SER A 108 27.44 -7.44 -11.86
C SER A 108 27.82 -8.34 -13.04
N TYR A 109 27.70 -9.65 -12.85
CA TYR A 109 27.94 -10.63 -13.91
C TYR A 109 26.88 -10.62 -15.02
N LEU A 110 25.82 -9.79 -14.94
CA LEU A 110 24.67 -9.82 -15.86
C LEU A 110 25.09 -9.66 -17.34
N LEU A 111 25.95 -8.70 -17.66
CA LEU A 111 26.48 -8.52 -19.03
C LEU A 111 27.30 -9.71 -19.52
N LYS A 112 28.02 -10.38 -18.62
CA LYS A 112 28.79 -11.57 -18.95
C LYS A 112 27.88 -12.77 -19.17
N LEU A 113 26.77 -12.87 -18.44
CA LEU A 113 25.75 -13.89 -18.66
C LEU A 113 25.06 -13.72 -20.00
N SER A 114 24.79 -12.46 -20.42
CA SER A 114 24.26 -12.18 -21.76
C SER A 114 25.30 -12.28 -22.87
N ARG A 115 26.57 -12.59 -22.56
CA ARG A 115 27.71 -12.57 -23.51
C ARG A 115 27.80 -11.25 -24.30
N ALA A 116 27.53 -10.13 -23.63
CA ALA A 116 27.47 -8.78 -24.22
C ALA A 116 26.35 -8.55 -25.25
N HIS A 117 25.40 -9.46 -25.39
CA HIS A 117 24.16 -9.22 -26.11
C HIS A 117 23.21 -8.35 -25.27
N ASP A 118 22.31 -7.66 -25.96
CA ASP A 118 21.23 -6.91 -25.34
C ASP A 118 20.23 -7.87 -24.70
N PHE A 119 19.61 -7.44 -23.61
CA PHE A 119 18.60 -8.27 -22.95
C PHE A 119 17.55 -7.44 -22.23
N GLU A 120 16.39 -8.05 -21.98
CA GLU A 120 15.31 -7.49 -21.20
C GLU A 120 14.77 -8.51 -20.23
N ILE A 121 14.58 -8.08 -18.98
CA ILE A 121 13.98 -8.89 -17.92
C ILE A 121 12.65 -8.25 -17.55
N GLU A 122 11.59 -9.06 -17.63
CA GLU A 122 10.29 -8.74 -17.05
C GLU A 122 9.99 -9.70 -15.91
N VAL A 123 9.59 -9.15 -14.76
CA VAL A 123 9.16 -9.91 -13.59
C VAL A 123 7.69 -9.63 -13.32
N TYR A 124 6.91 -10.70 -13.14
CA TYR A 124 5.49 -10.67 -12.81
C TYR A 124 5.29 -11.35 -11.47
N ILE A 125 4.83 -10.59 -10.49
CA ILE A 125 4.56 -11.06 -9.13
C ILE A 125 3.11 -10.70 -8.80
N THR A 126 2.43 -11.54 -8.03
CA THR A 126 1.10 -11.22 -7.53
C THR A 126 1.13 -9.86 -6.84
N LYS A 127 0.27 -8.95 -7.32
CA LYS A 127 0.24 -7.56 -6.87
C LYS A 127 -0.96 -7.34 -5.98
N ARG A 128 -0.75 -6.70 -4.83
CA ARG A 128 -1.85 -6.20 -4.00
C ARG A 128 -1.90 -4.67 -4.06
N ASP A 129 -3.03 -4.16 -4.51
CA ASP A 129 -3.32 -2.73 -4.57
C ASP A 129 -4.23 -2.36 -3.40
N VAL A 130 -3.68 -1.64 -2.42
CA VAL A 130 -4.43 -1.06 -1.30
C VAL A 130 -4.79 0.39 -1.59
N ASN A 131 -6.06 0.77 -1.48
CA ASN A 131 -6.49 2.16 -1.65
C ASN A 131 -7.26 2.61 -0.43
N ALA A 132 -7.03 3.86 -0.04
CA ALA A 132 -7.63 4.48 1.12
C ALA A 132 -8.07 5.90 0.75
N SER A 133 -9.33 6.23 1.03
CA SER A 133 -9.90 7.55 0.77
C SER A 133 -10.99 7.91 1.75
N GLY A 134 -11.29 9.21 1.86
CA GLY A 134 -12.30 9.75 2.77
C GLY A 134 -11.66 10.42 3.99
N ARG A 135 -12.36 10.41 5.12
CA ARG A 135 -11.89 10.94 6.40
C ARG A 135 -12.07 9.92 7.53
N PHE A 136 -11.05 9.77 8.36
CA PHE A 136 -11.12 8.91 9.55
C PHE A 136 -12.12 9.47 10.57
N PRO A 137 -12.76 8.60 11.37
CA PRO A 137 -13.54 9.03 12.52
C PRO A 137 -12.70 9.88 13.47
N LYS A 138 -13.33 10.87 14.11
CA LYS A 138 -12.74 11.65 15.21
C LYS A 138 -13.53 11.38 16.48
N GLY A 139 -12.80 11.00 17.53
CA GLY A 139 -13.37 10.69 18.84
C GLY A 139 -13.66 11.94 19.65
N GLU A 140 -14.44 11.76 20.72
CA GLU A 140 -14.98 12.80 21.61
C GLU A 140 -13.96 13.89 21.96
N GLU A 141 -14.14 15.06 21.34
CA GLU A 141 -13.54 16.29 21.82
C GLU A 141 -14.51 16.92 22.81
N ASN A 142 -14.16 16.91 24.09
CA ASN A 142 -14.92 17.67 25.09
C ASN A 142 -14.61 19.16 24.90
N ILE A 143 -15.49 19.85 24.19
CA ILE A 143 -15.39 21.29 24.00
C ILE A 143 -16.15 21.97 25.13
N VAL A 144 -15.41 22.52 26.09
CA VAL A 144 -15.99 23.33 27.16
C VAL A 144 -16.02 24.79 26.72
N PHE A 145 -17.22 25.31 26.50
CA PHE A 145 -17.42 26.74 26.34
C PHE A 145 -17.71 27.36 27.71
N GLU A 146 -16.70 28.02 28.28
CA GLU A 146 -16.79 28.67 29.59
C GLU A 146 -16.18 30.07 29.55
N ALA A 147 -16.92 31.03 30.07
CA ALA A 147 -16.46 32.36 30.43
C ALA A 147 -17.22 32.79 31.69
N ASN A 148 -16.76 33.80 32.41
CA ASN A 148 -17.48 34.31 33.58
C ASN A 148 -18.38 35.49 33.16
N PRO A 149 -19.70 35.49 33.45
CA PRO A 149 -20.53 34.41 34.02
C PRO A 149 -20.99 33.23 33.13
N GLY A 150 -20.78 33.21 31.82
CA GLY A 150 -21.09 32.10 30.88
C GLY A 150 -20.79 32.47 29.42
N VAL A 151 -21.28 31.75 28.40
CA VAL A 151 -21.14 32.13 26.96
C VAL A 151 -22.47 32.14 26.21
N ASN A 152 -22.59 32.91 25.12
CA ASN A 152 -23.68 32.73 24.15
C ASN A 152 -23.27 31.65 23.13
N LEU A 153 -24.02 30.55 23.07
CA LEU A 153 -23.77 29.51 22.07
C LEU A 153 -24.46 29.86 20.75
N ASP A 154 -23.72 29.74 19.66
CA ASP A 154 -24.22 29.85 18.31
C ASP A 154 -23.90 28.56 17.54
N ILE A 155 -24.92 27.93 16.96
CA ILE A 155 -24.80 26.73 16.14
C ILE A 155 -25.39 27.03 14.78
N ASN A 156 -24.55 27.04 13.75
CA ASN A 156 -24.94 27.36 12.39
C ASN A 156 -24.72 26.18 11.44
N GLY A 157 -25.76 25.77 10.70
CA GLY A 157 -25.65 24.86 9.57
C GLY A 157 -25.47 25.61 8.24
N SER A 158 -25.97 25.04 7.15
CA SER A 158 -25.92 25.68 5.82
C SER A 158 -26.83 26.91 5.69
N SER A 159 -27.81 27.08 6.60
CA SER A 159 -28.75 28.20 6.57
C SER A 159 -28.18 29.45 7.25
N PRO A 160 -28.31 30.65 6.64
CA PRO A 160 -27.94 31.92 7.28
C PRO A 160 -28.82 32.31 8.47
N SER A 161 -29.91 31.57 8.74
CA SER A 161 -30.80 31.80 9.90
C SER A 161 -30.38 31.06 11.18
N GLY A 162 -29.27 30.31 11.15
CA GLY A 162 -28.80 29.45 12.24
C GLY A 162 -29.62 28.18 12.45
N ILE A 163 -30.52 27.87 11.52
CA ILE A 163 -31.30 26.63 11.52
C ILE A 163 -30.46 25.53 10.89
N PHE A 164 -30.44 24.36 11.51
CA PHE A 164 -29.76 23.19 10.98
C PHE A 164 -30.61 21.93 11.07
N GLN A 165 -30.27 20.94 10.24
CA GLN A 165 -30.95 19.65 10.15
C GLN A 165 -30.28 18.56 10.96
N VAL A 166 -31.11 17.74 11.62
CA VAL A 166 -30.70 16.54 12.35
C VAL A 166 -31.45 15.29 11.86
N GLU A 167 -30.84 14.11 12.01
CA GLU A 167 -31.46 12.81 11.74
C GLU A 167 -32.37 12.37 12.89
N TRP A 168 -31.95 12.66 14.12
CA TRP A 168 -32.71 12.42 15.35
C TRP A 168 -32.28 13.37 16.46
N ILE A 169 -33.14 13.52 17.46
CA ILE A 169 -32.90 14.35 18.65
C ILE A 169 -33.49 13.70 19.89
N GLU A 170 -32.77 13.80 21.00
CA GLU A 170 -33.14 13.40 22.34
C GLU A 170 -32.91 14.55 23.33
N ILE A 171 -33.83 14.70 24.27
CA ILE A 171 -33.67 15.59 25.43
C ILE A 171 -33.87 14.76 26.69
N THR A 172 -32.84 14.70 27.53
CA THR A 172 -32.92 14.16 28.89
C THR A 172 -33.09 15.32 29.85
N LYS A 173 -34.22 15.36 30.56
CA LYS A 173 -34.52 16.37 31.57
C LYS A 173 -33.77 16.08 32.88
N ASN A 174 -33.54 17.12 33.68
CA ASN A 174 -32.90 17.04 35.00
C ASN A 174 -33.48 15.97 35.95
N ASN A 175 -34.74 15.59 35.77
CA ASN A 175 -35.45 14.57 36.54
C ASN A 175 -35.24 13.13 36.01
N GLY A 176 -34.41 12.96 34.98
CA GLY A 176 -34.12 11.68 34.30
C GLY A 176 -35.13 11.28 33.22
N SER A 177 -36.14 12.09 32.93
CA SER A 177 -37.11 11.80 31.87
C SER A 177 -36.50 12.03 30.49
N VAL A 178 -36.63 11.05 29.60
CA VAL A 178 -36.07 11.08 28.24
C VAL A 178 -37.18 11.28 27.22
N TYR A 179 -37.00 12.24 26.31
CA TYR A 179 -37.94 12.55 25.22
C TYR A 179 -37.21 12.48 23.89
N ARG A 180 -37.71 11.68 22.93
CA ARG A 180 -37.10 11.51 21.61
C ARG A 180 -38.00 12.00 20.48
N ASN A 181 -37.41 12.63 19.47
CA ASN A 181 -38.06 13.01 18.22
C ASN A 181 -39.45 13.64 18.42
N GLU A 182 -40.53 13.02 17.92
CA GLU A 182 -41.90 13.55 17.94
C GLU A 182 -42.45 13.76 19.36
N GLN A 183 -41.91 13.05 20.37
CA GLN A 183 -42.30 13.24 21.76
C GLN A 183 -41.93 14.64 22.27
N ILE A 184 -40.83 15.21 21.77
CA ILE A 184 -40.41 16.58 22.10
C ILE A 184 -41.48 17.57 21.62
N CYS A 185 -41.97 17.39 20.39
CA CYS A 185 -42.96 18.28 19.78
C CYS A 185 -44.33 18.23 20.47
N THR A 186 -44.67 17.11 21.09
CA THR A 186 -45.99 16.88 21.72
C THR A 186 -45.97 17.13 23.23
N SER A 187 -44.85 16.90 23.90
CA SER A 187 -44.76 16.90 25.37
C SER A 187 -43.98 18.08 25.94
N LEU A 188 -43.01 18.62 25.20
CA LEU A 188 -42.11 19.67 25.71
C LEU A 188 -42.28 21.01 24.99
N LYS A 189 -42.77 21.01 23.75
CA LYS A 189 -42.85 22.21 22.92
C LYS A 189 -43.95 23.16 23.40
N SER A 190 -43.55 24.38 23.75
CA SER A 190 -44.44 25.50 24.03
C SER A 190 -44.34 26.54 22.90
N GLY A 191 -45.38 26.62 22.07
CA GLY A 191 -45.35 27.44 20.84
C GLY A 191 -44.32 26.93 19.84
N ASN A 192 -43.23 27.69 19.64
CA ASN A 192 -42.10 27.29 18.80
C ASN A 192 -40.85 26.88 19.60
N ASN A 193 -40.91 26.92 20.93
CA ASN A 193 -39.74 26.77 21.79
C ASN A 193 -39.83 25.50 22.65
N VAL A 194 -38.67 24.96 23.00
CA VAL A 194 -38.48 23.99 24.08
C VAL A 194 -37.41 24.57 25.00
N ASP A 195 -37.79 24.92 26.22
CA ASP A 195 -36.86 25.44 27.21
C ASP A 195 -35.98 24.32 27.76
N LEU A 196 -34.68 24.59 27.86
CA LEU A 196 -33.69 23.71 28.47
C LEU A 196 -33.29 24.29 29.84
N GLU A 197 -33.34 23.45 30.86
CA GLU A 197 -33.03 23.81 32.24
C GLU A 197 -31.61 23.39 32.64
N ASN A 198 -31.20 23.80 33.83
CA ASN A 198 -29.92 23.38 34.39
C ASN A 198 -29.89 21.85 34.57
N ASN A 199 -28.81 21.21 34.11
CA ASN A 199 -28.60 19.77 34.05
C ASN A 199 -29.47 19.01 33.04
N ASP A 200 -30.12 19.70 32.10
CA ASP A 200 -30.67 19.02 30.92
C ASP A 200 -29.53 18.61 29.96
N VAL A 201 -29.73 17.50 29.25
CA VAL A 201 -28.83 17.01 28.21
C VAL A 201 -29.57 16.99 26.89
N LEU A 202 -29.02 17.68 25.89
CA LEU A 202 -29.51 17.67 24.51
C LEU A 202 -28.58 16.83 23.67
N GLU A 203 -29.08 15.78 23.04
CA GLU A 203 -28.31 14.91 22.16
C GLU A 203 -28.96 14.83 20.78
N PHE A 204 -28.19 14.94 19.70
CA PHE A 204 -28.72 14.83 18.34
C PHE A 204 -27.66 14.39 17.35
N LYS A 205 -28.09 13.75 16.25
CA LYS A 205 -27.20 13.43 15.12
C LYS A 205 -27.40 14.41 13.98
N VAL A 206 -26.35 15.13 13.58
CA VAL A 206 -26.44 16.15 12.54
C VAL A 206 -26.56 15.54 11.13
N SER A 207 -27.39 16.13 10.27
CA SER A 207 -27.54 15.70 8.87
C SER A 207 -26.69 16.50 7.88
N GLU A 208 -26.10 17.60 8.35
CA GLU A 208 -25.25 18.52 7.58
C GLU A 208 -24.07 18.97 8.44
N ASP A 209 -23.06 19.57 7.81
CA ASP A 209 -21.96 20.19 8.54
C ASP A 209 -22.50 21.39 9.32
N ILE A 210 -22.21 21.45 10.62
CA ILE A 210 -22.56 22.57 11.50
C ILE A 210 -21.31 23.18 12.11
N THR A 211 -21.40 24.44 12.50
CA THR A 211 -20.34 25.15 13.22
C THR A 211 -20.84 25.56 14.59
N ILE A 212 -20.11 25.19 15.65
CA ILE A 212 -20.43 25.56 17.03
C ILE A 212 -19.44 26.63 17.50
N THR A 213 -19.97 27.75 17.99
CA THR A 213 -19.19 28.90 18.44
C THR A 213 -19.72 29.42 19.77
N GLY A 214 -18.82 29.73 20.70
CA GLY A 214 -19.15 30.46 21.93
C GLY A 214 -18.77 31.93 21.80
N ILE A 215 -19.69 32.84 22.11
CA ILE A 215 -19.48 34.28 21.94
C ILE A 215 -19.62 35.00 23.28
N ARG A 216 -18.54 35.64 23.74
CA ARG A 216 -18.58 36.62 24.85
C ARG A 216 -17.39 37.57 24.83
N GLY A 217 -17.56 38.73 24.20
CA GLY A 217 -16.48 39.70 24.01
C GLY A 217 -15.45 39.18 22.99
N GLU A 218 -14.81 38.05 23.31
CA GLU A 218 -14.03 37.22 22.41
C GLU A 218 -14.83 36.01 21.93
N VAL A 219 -14.40 35.45 20.79
CA VAL A 219 -15.00 34.27 20.16
C VAL A 219 -14.21 33.03 20.58
N ILE A 220 -14.89 32.05 21.16
CA ILE A 220 -14.35 30.72 21.48
C ILE A 220 -14.84 29.77 20.38
N GLY A 221 -13.92 29.21 19.60
CA GLY A 221 -14.23 28.54 18.33
C GLY A 221 -13.93 29.43 17.12
N PRO A 222 -14.42 29.11 15.92
CA PRO A 222 -15.44 28.11 15.57
C PRO A 222 -14.94 26.66 15.56
N TYR A 223 -15.80 25.72 15.95
CA TYR A 223 -15.57 24.29 15.79
C TYR A 223 -16.50 23.73 14.71
N LEU A 224 -15.92 23.14 13.66
CA LEU A 224 -16.66 22.50 12.59
C LEU A 224 -17.02 21.07 12.99
N ILE A 225 -18.32 20.77 13.06
CA ILE A 225 -18.85 19.44 13.32
C ILE A 225 -19.42 18.86 12.01
N PRO A 226 -18.84 17.78 11.48
CA PRO A 226 -19.26 17.19 10.21
C PRO A 226 -20.63 16.53 10.26
N ALA A 227 -21.31 16.48 9.11
CA ALA A 227 -22.53 15.69 8.92
C ALA A 227 -22.36 14.23 9.37
N GLY A 228 -23.39 13.66 10.00
CA GLY A 228 -23.40 12.31 10.54
C GLY A 228 -22.85 12.19 11.97
N SER A 229 -22.30 13.26 12.55
CA SER A 229 -21.79 13.26 13.92
C SER A 229 -22.92 13.27 14.95
N ILE A 230 -22.72 12.60 16.09
CA ILE A 230 -23.61 12.75 17.27
C ILE A 230 -23.04 13.88 18.11
N VAL A 231 -23.88 14.81 18.55
CA VAL A 231 -23.53 15.96 19.38
C VAL A 231 -24.31 15.87 20.68
N THR A 232 -23.60 15.90 21.80
CA THR A 232 -24.18 15.89 23.15
C THR A 232 -23.83 17.20 23.84
N ILE A 233 -24.86 17.95 24.25
CA ILE A 233 -24.77 19.27 24.87
C ILE A 233 -25.25 19.15 26.31
N ASN A 234 -24.30 19.27 27.25
CA ASN A 234 -24.60 19.33 28.68
C ASN A 234 -24.88 20.78 29.10
N VAL A 235 -26.10 21.06 29.55
CA VAL A 235 -26.54 22.44 29.88
C VAL A 235 -26.26 22.76 31.35
N LEU A 236 -25.32 23.68 31.61
CA LEU A 236 -25.07 24.22 32.95
C LEU A 236 -25.40 25.71 32.98
N ILE A 237 -26.50 26.08 33.62
CA ILE A 237 -27.01 27.46 33.69
C ILE A 237 -26.49 28.13 34.95
N THR A 238 -25.71 29.21 34.80
CA THR A 238 -25.09 29.88 35.96
C THR A 238 -25.91 31.06 36.50
N GLN A 239 -26.59 31.84 35.63
CA GLN A 239 -27.21 33.12 36.05
C GLN A 239 -28.49 33.56 35.29
N SER A 240 -28.96 32.85 34.25
CA SER A 240 -30.09 33.34 33.43
C SER A 240 -30.94 32.23 32.82
N GLN A 241 -32.27 32.41 32.82
CA GLN A 241 -33.23 31.59 32.07
C GLN A 241 -33.21 31.97 30.58
N GLY A 242 -33.37 30.99 29.68
CA GLY A 242 -33.60 31.26 28.25
C GLY A 242 -32.76 30.48 27.24
N PHE A 243 -31.99 29.46 27.66
CA PHE A 243 -31.41 28.50 26.72
C PHE A 243 -32.53 27.56 26.23
N GLN A 244 -32.77 27.54 24.92
CA GLN A 244 -33.95 26.91 24.33
C GLN A 244 -33.65 26.37 22.94
N ILE A 245 -34.39 25.35 22.53
CA ILE A 245 -34.48 24.93 21.13
C ILE A 245 -35.63 25.71 20.51
N ASN A 246 -35.39 26.35 19.37
CA ASN A 246 -36.38 27.12 18.64
C ASN A 246 -36.63 26.50 17.26
N TYR A 247 -37.87 26.12 17.00
CA TYR A 247 -38.35 25.57 15.73
C TYR A 247 -38.93 26.65 14.80
N GLY A 248 -38.85 27.92 15.16
CA GLY A 248 -39.38 29.03 14.38
C GLY A 248 -38.60 29.22 13.07
N GLY A 249 -39.27 29.03 11.93
CA GLY A 249 -38.64 28.98 10.62
C GLY A 249 -38.11 27.59 10.23
N GLY A 250 -38.26 26.60 11.10
CA GLY A 250 -37.93 25.19 10.86
C GLY A 250 -39.14 24.26 11.02
N SER A 251 -38.89 22.99 11.33
CA SER A 251 -39.90 21.94 11.46
C SER A 251 -39.52 21.00 12.62
N CYS A 252 -40.37 20.93 13.64
CA CYS A 252 -40.15 20.05 14.78
C CYS A 252 -40.35 18.58 14.37
N PRO A 253 -39.47 17.64 14.77
CA PRO A 253 -38.29 17.81 15.64
C PRO A 253 -36.95 18.01 14.90
N TYR A 254 -36.91 17.86 13.58
CA TYR A 254 -35.67 17.64 12.82
C TYR A 254 -34.97 18.90 12.28
N LEU A 255 -35.61 20.07 12.33
CA LEU A 255 -35.08 21.32 11.78
C LEU A 255 -35.27 22.45 12.80
N PHE A 256 -34.20 22.84 13.47
CA PHE A 256 -34.26 23.82 14.56
C PHE A 256 -32.98 24.64 14.65
N LYS A 257 -33.02 25.67 15.50
CA LYS A 257 -31.82 26.36 15.98
C LYS A 257 -31.76 26.30 17.50
N VAL A 258 -30.55 26.28 18.03
CA VAL A 258 -30.33 26.49 19.46
C VAL A 258 -30.28 28.00 19.68
N ALA A 259 -31.13 28.50 20.58
CA ALA A 259 -31.28 29.92 20.85
C ALA A 259 -31.21 30.19 22.35
N GLY A 260 -30.73 31.36 22.74
CA GLY A 260 -30.73 31.80 24.14
C GLY A 260 -29.53 32.66 24.48
N GLN A 261 -29.77 33.83 25.08
CA GLN A 261 -28.73 34.78 25.51
C GLN A 261 -28.23 34.48 26.93
N GLY A 262 -28.15 33.20 27.27
CA GLY A 262 -27.90 32.77 28.64
C GLY A 262 -26.43 32.69 28.99
N ASN A 263 -26.07 32.96 30.25
CA ASN A 263 -24.79 32.58 30.81
C ASN A 263 -24.78 31.05 31.00
N VAL A 264 -24.44 30.31 29.94
CA VAL A 264 -24.38 28.84 29.98
C VAL A 264 -22.92 28.40 29.91
N LYS A 265 -22.54 27.45 30.77
CA LYS A 265 -21.36 26.63 30.59
C LYS A 265 -21.81 25.37 29.88
N ILE A 266 -21.22 25.12 28.71
CA ILE A 266 -21.64 24.00 27.87
C ILE A 266 -20.43 23.12 27.63
N SER A 267 -20.60 21.83 27.87
CA SER A 267 -19.69 20.82 27.38
C SER A 267 -20.36 20.18 26.17
N VAL A 268 -19.71 20.29 25.02
CA VAL A 268 -20.12 19.63 23.78
C VAL A 268 -19.17 18.47 23.56
N ASP A 269 -19.72 17.26 23.55
CA ASP A 269 -19.02 16.08 23.08
C ASP A 269 -19.57 15.73 21.69
N TYR A 270 -18.71 15.40 20.74
CA TYR A 270 -19.17 14.86 19.46
C TYR A 270 -18.36 13.66 18.99
N VAL A 271 -19.05 12.71 18.38
CA VAL A 271 -18.45 11.55 17.70
C VAL A 271 -18.70 11.69 16.22
N ASP A 272 -17.62 11.88 15.47
CA ASP A 272 -17.63 11.89 14.03
C ASP A 272 -17.21 10.52 13.50
N TYR A 273 -18.12 9.85 12.78
CA TYR A 273 -17.90 8.49 12.26
C TYR A 273 -17.08 8.45 10.97
N GLY A 274 -16.69 9.61 10.41
CA GLY A 274 -15.94 9.68 9.17
C GLY A 274 -16.71 9.11 7.96
N ASN A 275 -16.03 9.01 6.81
CA ASN A 275 -16.59 8.46 5.57
C ASN A 275 -15.56 7.64 4.78
N TRP A 276 -14.75 6.89 5.52
CA TRP A 276 -13.58 6.21 4.98
C TRP A 276 -13.96 5.00 4.09
N ASN A 277 -13.25 4.84 2.97
CA ASN A 277 -13.37 3.73 2.04
C ASN A 277 -12.00 3.06 1.85
N LEU A 278 -11.93 1.79 2.22
CA LEU A 278 -10.74 0.95 2.12
C LEU A 278 -10.98 -0.16 1.13
N THR A 279 -10.03 -0.35 0.22
CA THR A 279 -10.06 -1.49 -0.68
C THR A 279 -8.69 -2.15 -0.73
N SER A 280 -8.70 -3.47 -0.81
CA SER A 280 -7.52 -4.31 -1.06
C SER A 280 -7.87 -5.21 -2.22
N ARG A 281 -7.15 -5.06 -3.34
CA ARG A 281 -7.37 -5.89 -4.54
C ARG A 281 -6.12 -6.68 -4.85
N VAL A 282 -6.26 -7.99 -4.96
CA VAL A 282 -5.19 -8.88 -5.36
C VAL A 282 -5.34 -9.18 -6.84
N THR A 283 -4.27 -8.93 -7.60
CA THR A 283 -4.15 -9.33 -9.00
C THR A 283 -3.07 -10.40 -9.10
N HIS A 284 -3.51 -11.63 -9.38
CA HIS A 284 -2.61 -12.75 -9.57
C HIS A 284 -1.64 -12.50 -10.74
N PHE A 285 -0.41 -13.00 -10.65
CA PHE A 285 0.65 -12.72 -11.64
C PHE A 285 0.24 -13.06 -13.09
N SER A 286 -0.61 -14.08 -13.28
CA SER A 286 -1.10 -14.49 -14.61
C SER A 286 -2.05 -13.48 -15.26
N ASN A 287 -2.68 -12.61 -14.46
CA ASN A 287 -3.70 -11.67 -14.90
C ASN A 287 -3.13 -10.25 -15.08
N LEU A 288 -1.84 -10.06 -14.77
CA LEU A 288 -1.15 -8.80 -15.01
C LEU A 288 -0.92 -8.58 -16.51
N THR A 289 -1.33 -7.42 -17.02
CA THR A 289 -1.08 -6.99 -18.39
C THR A 289 0.31 -6.38 -18.56
N GLU A 290 0.84 -5.78 -17.50
CA GLU A 290 2.15 -5.13 -17.44
C GLU A 290 3.05 -5.85 -16.42
N PRO A 291 4.36 -5.91 -16.65
CA PRO A 291 5.30 -6.47 -15.69
C PRO A 291 5.33 -5.66 -14.40
N THR A 292 5.50 -6.34 -13.26
CA THR A 292 5.72 -5.71 -11.96
C THR A 292 7.04 -4.95 -11.95
N TYR A 293 8.07 -5.55 -12.55
CA TYR A 293 9.38 -4.95 -12.72
C TYR A 293 9.88 -5.23 -14.13
N MET A 294 10.45 -4.22 -14.78
CA MET A 294 10.98 -4.33 -16.14
C MET A 294 12.20 -3.45 -16.30
N PHE A 295 13.25 -4.03 -16.89
CA PHE A 295 14.36 -3.25 -17.40
C PHE A 295 15.02 -3.97 -18.57
N ALA A 296 15.63 -3.18 -19.45
CA ALA A 296 16.44 -3.66 -20.53
C ALA A 296 17.86 -3.10 -20.45
N VAL A 297 18.80 -3.86 -20.98
CA VAL A 297 20.18 -3.44 -21.16
C VAL A 297 20.48 -3.49 -22.64
N ILE A 298 20.74 -2.32 -23.22
CA ILE A 298 21.05 -2.12 -24.64
C ILE A 298 22.45 -1.51 -24.70
N ASN A 299 23.38 -2.15 -25.42
CA ASN A 299 24.78 -1.73 -25.49
C ASN A 299 25.43 -1.47 -24.12
N GLY A 300 25.11 -2.33 -23.14
CA GLY A 300 25.63 -2.19 -21.78
C GLY A 300 25.05 -1.02 -20.97
N SER A 301 24.04 -0.33 -21.50
CA SER A 301 23.35 0.79 -20.84
C SER A 301 21.92 0.41 -20.47
N LEU A 302 21.44 0.91 -19.33
CA LEU A 302 20.11 0.61 -18.79
C LEU A 302 19.03 1.45 -19.49
N TYR A 303 17.93 0.81 -19.89
CA TYR A 303 16.74 1.43 -20.44
C TYR A 303 15.47 0.88 -19.79
N THR A 304 14.49 1.75 -19.58
CA THR A 304 13.14 1.40 -19.09
C THR A 304 12.04 1.89 -20.02
N ASP A 305 12.38 2.63 -21.08
CA ASP A 305 11.44 3.13 -22.07
C ASP A 305 11.11 2.04 -23.10
N GLU A 306 9.86 1.57 -23.08
CA GLU A 306 9.38 0.49 -23.93
C GLU A 306 9.52 0.80 -25.43
N SER A 307 9.40 2.07 -25.83
CA SER A 307 9.54 2.47 -27.24
C SER A 307 10.97 2.28 -27.75
N VAL A 308 11.96 2.59 -26.92
CA VAL A 308 13.39 2.39 -27.22
C VAL A 308 13.73 0.91 -27.28
N ILE A 309 13.21 0.13 -26.33
CA ILE A 309 13.42 -1.32 -26.24
C ILE A 309 12.84 -2.02 -27.47
N ASN A 310 11.58 -1.75 -27.80
CA ASN A 310 10.91 -2.33 -28.96
C ASN A 310 11.58 -1.93 -30.28
N ALA A 311 12.05 -0.68 -30.40
CA ALA A 311 12.81 -0.24 -31.57
C ALA A 311 14.15 -0.97 -31.69
N SER A 312 14.83 -1.29 -30.58
CA SER A 312 16.08 -2.08 -30.59
C SER A 312 15.81 -3.51 -31.07
N LYS A 313 14.86 -4.19 -30.44
CA LYS A 313 14.44 -5.54 -30.83
C LYS A 313 14.06 -5.63 -32.31
N ALA A 314 13.31 -4.67 -32.83
CA ALA A 314 12.87 -4.66 -34.23
C ALA A 314 14.03 -4.55 -35.25
N ARG A 315 15.18 -4.02 -34.85
CA ARG A 315 16.39 -3.96 -35.70
C ARG A 315 17.24 -5.23 -35.62
N SER A 316 17.04 -6.06 -34.59
CA SER A 316 17.85 -7.25 -34.38
C SER A 316 17.53 -8.34 -35.40
N PRO A 317 18.56 -9.00 -35.99
CA PRO A 317 18.37 -10.18 -36.83
C PRO A 317 18.00 -11.44 -36.01
N TRP A 318 18.18 -11.41 -34.69
CA TRP A 318 17.97 -12.56 -33.81
C TRP A 318 17.41 -12.13 -32.45
N ILE A 319 16.37 -12.82 -31.99
CA ILE A 319 15.78 -12.63 -30.67
C ILE A 319 15.51 -14.01 -30.08
N GLN A 320 16.04 -14.26 -28.89
CA GLN A 320 15.70 -15.42 -28.07
C GLN A 320 14.79 -15.00 -26.93
N TYR A 321 13.77 -15.81 -26.67
CA TYR A 321 12.82 -15.61 -25.58
C TYR A 321 12.79 -16.84 -24.70
N GLU A 322 12.87 -16.62 -23.39
CA GLU A 322 12.70 -17.65 -22.37
C GLU A 322 11.77 -17.17 -21.26
N ARG A 323 11.08 -18.13 -20.64
CA ARG A 323 10.13 -17.86 -19.56
C ARG A 323 10.17 -18.96 -18.53
N ARG A 324 10.15 -18.59 -17.25
CA ARG A 324 9.91 -19.53 -16.15
C ARG A 324 8.89 -19.00 -15.16
N ASP A 325 8.07 -19.93 -14.69
CA ASP A 325 7.17 -19.74 -13.57
C ASP A 325 7.86 -20.33 -12.32
N PHE A 326 7.73 -19.67 -11.18
CA PHE A 326 8.41 -20.04 -9.94
C PHE A 326 7.56 -19.69 -8.72
N VAL A 327 7.99 -20.17 -7.56
CA VAL A 327 7.47 -19.77 -6.26
C VAL A 327 8.33 -18.63 -5.72
N ILE A 328 7.71 -17.63 -5.13
CA ILE A 328 8.33 -16.50 -4.45
C ILE A 328 8.00 -16.64 -2.97
N LYS A 329 9.03 -16.68 -2.14
CA LYS A 329 8.91 -16.51 -0.70
C LYS A 329 8.84 -15.01 -0.41
N LYS A 330 7.76 -14.57 0.19
CA LYS A 330 7.54 -13.21 0.66
C LYS A 330 7.32 -13.25 2.17
N GLU A 331 8.23 -12.65 2.88
CA GLU A 331 8.16 -12.43 4.31
C GLU A 331 8.78 -11.06 4.55
N ILE A 332 8.01 -10.13 5.10
CA ILE A 332 8.49 -8.78 5.37
C ILE A 332 8.23 -8.54 6.82
N TYR A 333 9.30 -8.52 7.61
CA TYR A 333 9.19 -8.26 9.03
C TYR A 333 10.49 -7.68 9.55
N ASN A 334 10.35 -6.65 10.38
CA ASN A 334 11.43 -6.11 11.18
C ASN A 334 10.85 -5.67 12.51
N LYS A 335 11.55 -5.97 13.61
CA LYS A 335 11.13 -5.58 14.95
C LYS A 335 11.05 -4.06 15.12
N THR A 336 11.91 -3.33 14.42
CA THR A 336 11.91 -1.85 14.41
C THR A 336 11.96 -1.38 12.97
N ILE A 337 10.97 -0.56 12.57
CA ILE A 337 10.80 -0.08 11.21
C ILE A 337 10.75 1.44 11.22
N LYS A 338 11.68 2.09 10.53
CA LYS A 338 11.58 3.52 10.23
C LYS A 338 10.67 3.71 9.02
N VAL A 339 9.57 4.43 9.21
CA VAL A 339 8.55 4.58 8.17
C VAL A 339 8.92 5.71 7.22
N GLY A 340 9.00 5.40 5.93
CA GLY A 340 9.20 6.38 4.87
C GLY A 340 7.92 7.16 4.53
N THR A 341 7.99 7.99 3.50
CA THR A 341 6.84 8.75 2.97
C THR A 341 6.14 8.04 1.82
N THR A 342 6.78 7.03 1.22
CA THR A 342 6.25 6.27 0.09
C THR A 342 5.36 5.12 0.56
N LYS A 343 4.26 4.92 -0.17
CA LYS A 343 3.37 3.78 0.04
C LYS A 343 4.14 2.47 -0.16
N LYS A 344 4.20 1.65 0.89
CA LYS A 344 4.90 0.35 0.89
C LYS A 344 4.28 -0.58 1.94
N VAL A 345 4.40 -1.88 1.73
CA VAL A 345 4.16 -2.88 2.77
C VAL A 345 5.31 -2.85 3.80
N LEU A 346 4.96 -2.79 5.08
CA LEU A 346 5.89 -2.75 6.21
C LEU A 346 5.98 -4.09 6.93
N VAL A 347 4.86 -4.81 7.02
CA VAL A 347 4.80 -6.16 7.56
C VAL A 347 4.00 -7.03 6.60
N SER A 348 4.45 -8.25 6.31
CA SER A 348 3.77 -9.21 5.45
C SER A 348 4.16 -10.62 5.86
N GLY A 349 3.17 -11.47 6.13
CA GLY A 349 3.41 -12.87 6.49
C GLY A 349 2.11 -13.67 6.56
N ARG A 350 2.25 -14.96 6.82
CA ARG A 350 1.15 -15.86 7.13
C ARG A 350 1.12 -16.04 8.65
N LEU A 351 0.11 -15.48 9.30
CA LEU A 351 -0.11 -15.69 10.72
C LEU A 351 -0.58 -17.13 10.96
N VAL A 352 0.15 -17.88 11.78
CA VAL A 352 -0.11 -19.32 12.06
C VAL A 352 -0.60 -19.61 13.47
N GLU A 353 -0.48 -18.64 14.38
CA GLU A 353 -0.98 -18.73 15.74
C GLU A 353 -1.74 -17.45 16.14
N ASN A 354 -2.66 -17.58 17.10
CA ASN A 354 -3.37 -16.43 17.65
C ASN A 354 -2.39 -15.51 18.39
N ILE A 355 -2.53 -14.22 18.16
CA ILE A 355 -1.68 -13.20 18.78
C ILE A 355 -2.03 -13.08 20.26
N PRO A 356 -1.06 -13.24 21.19
CA PRO A 356 -1.30 -13.03 22.61
C PRO A 356 -1.84 -11.62 22.91
N ALA A 357 -2.83 -11.54 23.80
CA ALA A 357 -3.54 -10.28 24.10
C ALA A 357 -2.66 -9.13 24.65
N HIS A 358 -1.44 -9.43 25.11
CA HIS A 358 -0.50 -8.44 25.63
C HIS A 358 0.52 -7.96 24.57
N PHE A 359 0.49 -8.50 23.34
CA PHE A 359 1.35 -8.06 22.26
C PHE A 359 0.79 -6.78 21.64
N TYR A 360 1.66 -5.80 21.46
CA TYR A 360 1.29 -4.51 20.91
C TYR A 360 2.34 -3.95 19.97
N LEU A 361 1.86 -3.18 19.01
CA LEU A 361 2.64 -2.30 18.17
C LEU A 361 2.76 -0.93 18.87
N GLU A 362 3.98 -0.44 18.99
CA GLU A 362 4.26 0.92 19.47
C GLU A 362 4.65 1.82 18.30
N LEU A 363 3.91 2.91 18.11
CA LEU A 363 4.18 3.93 17.11
C LEU A 363 4.80 5.13 17.82
N GLN A 364 5.98 5.56 17.39
CA GLN A 364 6.77 6.63 18.04
C GLN A 364 7.03 7.78 17.05
N VAL A 365 6.89 9.02 17.53
CA VAL A 365 7.14 10.25 16.77
C VAL A 365 7.75 11.34 17.65
N SER A 366 8.60 12.19 17.10
CA SER A 366 9.05 13.43 17.77
C SER A 366 8.22 14.66 17.36
N GLY A 367 7.77 14.70 16.10
CA GLY A 367 7.13 15.86 15.50
C GLY A 367 5.59 15.85 15.55
N THR A 368 4.99 16.93 15.07
CA THR A 368 3.56 16.96 14.72
C THR A 368 3.37 16.41 13.31
N GLY A 369 2.17 15.91 13.03
CA GLY A 369 1.87 15.32 11.73
C GLY A 369 0.78 14.26 11.85
N ASN A 370 0.63 13.50 10.77
CA ASN A 370 -0.26 12.35 10.72
C ASN A 370 0.32 11.26 9.82
N ALA A 371 -0.18 10.04 9.98
CA ALA A 371 0.10 8.94 9.09
C ALA A 371 -1.12 8.03 8.97
N THR A 372 -1.29 7.47 7.77
CA THR A 372 -2.35 6.54 7.44
C THR A 372 -1.74 5.20 7.05
N PHE A 373 -2.21 4.15 7.70
CA PHE A 373 -1.87 2.77 7.45
C PHE A 373 -3.10 2.01 6.95
N VAL A 374 -2.85 0.99 6.14
CA VAL A 374 -3.85 0.01 5.72
C VAL A 374 -3.43 -1.35 6.24
N VAL A 375 -4.31 -1.97 7.02
CA VAL A 375 -4.14 -3.30 7.57
C VAL A 375 -4.97 -4.25 6.72
N VAL A 376 -4.35 -5.30 6.21
CA VAL A 376 -5.01 -6.38 5.50
C VAL A 376 -4.98 -7.59 6.42
N ASP A 377 -6.15 -8.05 6.81
CA ASP A 377 -6.35 -9.24 7.62
C ASP A 377 -7.16 -10.24 6.79
N ASP A 378 -6.45 -11.00 5.95
CA ASP A 378 -7.00 -11.84 4.89
C ASP A 378 -7.91 -11.07 3.91
N VAL A 379 -9.23 -11.23 4.06
CA VAL A 379 -10.25 -10.54 3.26
C VAL A 379 -10.69 -9.21 3.89
N GLN A 380 -10.52 -9.05 5.20
CA GLN A 380 -10.87 -7.82 5.89
C GLN A 380 -9.79 -6.76 5.69
N VAL A 381 -10.23 -5.50 5.61
CA VAL A 381 -9.33 -4.35 5.47
C VAL A 381 -9.67 -3.33 6.55
N ARG A 382 -8.66 -2.92 7.30
CA ARG A 382 -8.76 -1.92 8.36
C ARG A 382 -7.88 -0.72 8.02
N GLY A 383 -8.31 0.44 8.44
CA GLY A 383 -7.56 1.68 8.35
C GLY A 383 -7.04 2.01 9.73
N LEU A 384 -5.76 2.34 9.83
CA LEU A 384 -5.18 2.86 11.05
C LEU A 384 -4.65 4.26 10.77
N PHE A 385 -5.17 5.25 11.47
CA PHE A 385 -4.71 6.62 11.39
C PHE A 385 -4.06 7.03 12.69
N ILE A 386 -2.96 7.76 12.61
CA ILE A 386 -2.35 8.40 13.76
C ILE A 386 -2.18 9.89 13.52
N GLU A 387 -2.34 10.69 14.57
CA GLU A 387 -2.16 12.13 14.50
C GLU A 387 -1.60 12.71 15.81
N LYS A 388 -0.76 13.73 15.64
CA LYS A 388 -0.29 14.59 16.71
C LYS A 388 -0.40 16.04 16.24
N THR A 389 -1.28 16.80 16.87
CA THR A 389 -1.70 18.14 16.40
C THR A 389 -0.78 19.25 16.92
N SER A 390 -0.20 19.09 18.10
CA SER A 390 0.78 20.02 18.70
C SER A 390 1.91 19.26 19.43
N GLN A 391 3.02 19.94 19.70
CA GLN A 391 4.18 19.32 20.37
C GLN A 391 3.85 18.71 21.73
N ASP A 392 2.96 19.36 22.49
CA ASP A 392 2.53 18.94 23.82
C ASP A 392 1.28 18.04 23.80
N SER A 393 0.64 17.88 22.63
CA SER A 393 -0.51 16.97 22.50
C SER A 393 -0.07 15.51 22.56
N ALA A 394 -0.92 14.67 23.14
CA ALA A 394 -0.76 13.22 23.06
C ALA A 394 -0.91 12.75 21.61
N LEU A 395 -0.10 11.77 21.21
CA LEU A 395 -0.27 11.04 19.96
C LEU A 395 -1.55 10.20 20.07
N LYS A 396 -2.48 10.42 19.15
CA LYS A 396 -3.74 9.69 19.07
C LYS A 396 -3.69 8.70 17.90
N ALA A 397 -4.40 7.59 18.04
CA ALA A 397 -4.64 6.65 16.95
C ALA A 397 -6.12 6.30 16.83
N VAL A 398 -6.56 6.08 15.59
CA VAL A 398 -7.91 5.65 15.24
C VAL A 398 -7.80 4.43 14.36
N LEU A 399 -8.32 3.30 14.84
CA LEU A 399 -8.49 2.10 14.05
C LEU A 399 -9.93 2.02 13.57
N PHE A 400 -10.14 1.83 12.27
CA PHE A 400 -11.46 1.81 11.64
C PHE A 400 -11.59 0.63 10.69
N TRP A 401 -12.72 -0.06 10.70
CA TRP A 401 -13.06 -1.08 9.70
C TRP A 401 -14.57 -1.20 9.54
N ARG A 402 -15.00 -1.98 8.54
CA ARG A 402 -16.40 -2.34 8.33
C ARG A 402 -16.61 -3.82 8.55
N GLU A 403 -17.63 -4.14 9.32
CA GLU A 403 -18.04 -5.51 9.61
C GLU A 403 -19.57 -5.56 9.51
N ASP A 404 -20.11 -6.49 8.73
CA ASP A 404 -21.56 -6.66 8.50
C ASP A 404 -22.32 -5.37 8.15
N GLY A 405 -21.67 -4.47 7.39
CA GLY A 405 -22.23 -3.18 6.98
C GLY A 405 -22.21 -2.10 8.05
N GLN A 406 -21.70 -2.39 9.26
CA GLN A 406 -21.50 -1.43 10.33
C GLN A 406 -20.06 -0.90 10.33
N ASN A 407 -19.92 0.38 10.67
CA ASN A 407 -18.62 1.02 10.88
C ASN A 407 -18.16 0.74 12.32
N ILE A 408 -17.01 0.10 12.49
CA ILE A 408 -16.41 -0.14 13.80
C ILE A 408 -15.17 0.75 13.93
N THR A 409 -15.06 1.41 15.09
CA THR A 409 -13.97 2.33 15.39
C THR A 409 -13.41 2.06 16.79
N LYS A 410 -12.08 2.06 16.93
CA LYS A 410 -11.37 2.03 18.21
C LYS A 410 -10.43 3.23 18.28
N PHE A 411 -10.46 3.93 19.42
CA PHE A 411 -9.61 5.08 19.69
C PHE A 411 -8.51 4.70 20.69
N TYR A 412 -7.28 5.11 20.40
CA TYR A 412 -6.14 4.95 21.30
C TYR A 412 -5.56 6.33 21.60
N THR A 413 -5.24 6.56 22.87
CA THR A 413 -4.53 7.78 23.30
C THR A 413 -3.24 7.37 23.95
N GLY A 414 -2.14 7.86 23.39
CA GLY A 414 -0.80 7.64 23.89
C GLY A 414 -0.32 8.75 24.82
N ASN A 415 0.99 8.93 24.87
CA ASN A 415 1.64 10.10 25.46
C ASN A 415 2.11 11.05 24.35
N THR A 416 2.94 12.04 24.67
CA THR A 416 3.43 13.03 23.70
C THR A 416 4.36 12.46 22.64
N THR A 417 4.88 11.24 22.79
CA THR A 417 5.88 10.67 21.87
C THR A 417 5.47 9.33 21.26
N SER A 418 4.46 8.67 21.80
CA SER A 418 4.14 7.29 21.44
C SER A 418 2.70 6.92 21.72
N VAL A 419 2.15 6.01 20.91
CA VAL A 419 0.85 5.36 21.09
C VAL A 419 1.01 3.85 20.93
N LYS A 420 0.29 3.09 21.76
CA LYS A 420 0.34 1.62 21.77
C LYS A 420 -0.97 1.07 21.23
N ILE A 421 -0.88 0.13 20.31
CA ILE A 421 -2.03 -0.48 19.64
C ILE A 421 -1.86 -1.99 19.74
N LEU A 422 -2.88 -2.71 20.20
CA LEU A 422 -2.77 -4.17 20.33
C LEU A 422 -2.67 -4.78 18.93
N TRP A 423 -1.76 -5.74 18.76
CA TRP A 423 -1.66 -6.46 17.50
C TRP A 423 -2.95 -7.24 17.20
N GLY A 424 -3.60 -7.78 18.23
CA GLY A 424 -4.91 -8.46 18.11
C GLY A 424 -6.06 -7.57 17.66
N ASP A 425 -5.92 -6.23 17.75
CA ASP A 425 -6.90 -5.31 17.18
C ASP A 425 -6.67 -5.09 15.67
N LEU A 426 -5.41 -5.19 15.23
CA LEU A 426 -5.01 -5.04 13.82
C LEU A 426 -5.28 -6.33 13.04
N PHE A 427 -4.93 -7.48 13.61
CA PHE A 427 -5.17 -8.80 13.04
C PHE A 427 -6.02 -9.60 14.02
N GLU A 428 -7.22 -10.00 13.60
CA GLU A 428 -8.15 -10.72 14.46
C GLU A 428 -7.62 -12.11 14.84
N GLU A 429 -8.36 -12.82 15.69
CA GLU A 429 -8.08 -14.24 15.92
C GLU A 429 -8.21 -15.05 14.61
N LEU A 430 -7.51 -16.18 14.57
CA LEU A 430 -7.62 -17.13 13.48
C LEU A 430 -9.04 -17.71 13.44
N PRO A 431 -9.68 -17.76 12.25
CA PRO A 431 -10.98 -18.38 12.12
C PRO A 431 -10.91 -19.86 12.51
N SER A 432 -11.95 -20.37 13.16
CA SER A 432 -12.01 -21.80 13.54
C SER A 432 -11.87 -22.78 12.35
N GLU A 433 -12.12 -22.30 11.13
CA GLU A 433 -12.06 -23.08 9.89
C GLU A 433 -10.67 -23.10 9.24
N TYR A 434 -9.79 -22.13 9.56
CA TYR A 434 -8.47 -21.98 8.94
C TYR A 434 -7.36 -21.97 10.00
N MET A 435 -6.32 -22.77 9.79
CA MET A 435 -5.16 -22.82 10.69
C MET A 435 -4.15 -21.69 10.46
N SER A 436 -4.39 -20.81 9.48
CA SER A 436 -3.52 -19.65 9.21
C SER A 436 -4.25 -18.62 8.34
N LYS A 437 -3.76 -17.38 8.34
CA LYS A 437 -4.27 -16.32 7.45
C LYS A 437 -3.16 -15.37 6.99
N ILE A 438 -3.34 -14.73 5.84
CA ILE A 438 -2.38 -13.75 5.32
C ILE A 438 -2.63 -12.41 6.00
N VAL A 439 -1.59 -11.83 6.59
CA VAL A 439 -1.64 -10.53 7.25
C VAL A 439 -0.64 -9.57 6.61
N GLU A 440 -1.04 -8.33 6.40
CA GLU A 440 -0.16 -7.28 5.91
C GLU A 440 -0.45 -5.94 6.58
N LEU A 441 0.60 -5.18 6.88
CA LEU A 441 0.53 -3.80 7.33
C LEU A 441 1.20 -2.92 6.29
N TRP A 442 0.46 -1.97 5.73
CA TRP A 442 0.93 -1.04 4.71
C TRP A 442 0.98 0.37 5.28
N ILE A 443 2.04 1.11 4.96
CA ILE A 443 1.98 2.57 5.01
C ILE A 443 1.34 3.08 3.73
N TYR A 444 0.34 3.95 3.87
CA TYR A 444 -0.34 4.59 2.76
C TYR A 444 0.15 6.03 2.57
N GLU A 445 0.23 6.79 3.66
CA GLU A 445 0.70 8.17 3.68
C GLU A 445 1.38 8.45 5.03
N ASN A 446 2.49 9.19 5.02
CA ASN A 446 3.19 9.59 6.23
C ASN A 446 3.69 11.03 6.11
N ASN A 447 3.23 11.88 7.03
CA ASN A 447 3.61 13.29 7.12
C ASN A 447 4.50 13.58 8.34
N PHE A 448 4.91 12.56 9.10
CA PHE A 448 5.92 12.70 10.14
C PHE A 448 7.33 12.61 9.57
N SER A 449 8.26 13.35 10.15
CA SER A 449 9.70 13.28 9.81
C SER A 449 10.37 11.98 10.24
N ASP A 450 9.88 11.36 11.32
CA ASP A 450 10.62 10.39 12.11
C ASP A 450 9.73 9.32 12.74
N LEU A 451 8.67 8.92 12.03
CA LEU A 451 7.79 7.85 12.49
C LEU A 451 8.52 6.50 12.55
N ILE A 452 8.50 5.89 13.73
CA ILE A 452 9.07 4.56 13.99
C ILE A 452 7.95 3.63 14.45
N LEU A 453 7.87 2.44 13.84
CA LEU A 453 7.13 1.31 14.37
C LEU A 453 8.09 0.43 15.16
N GLU A 454 7.69 0.06 16.37
CA GLU A 454 8.40 -0.92 17.18
C GLU A 454 7.44 -2.02 17.63
N ASP A 455 7.78 -3.26 17.30
CA ASP A 455 7.06 -4.43 17.75
C ASP A 455 7.50 -4.82 19.16
N LYS A 456 6.54 -4.80 20.10
CA LYS A 456 6.74 -5.20 21.50
C LYS A 456 6.13 -6.58 21.82
N GLY A 457 5.78 -7.35 20.78
CA GLY A 457 5.26 -8.72 20.90
C GLY A 457 6.12 -9.80 20.25
N ASP A 458 7.15 -9.47 19.47
CA ASP A 458 7.87 -10.46 18.65
C ASP A 458 6.91 -11.19 17.67
N LEU A 459 6.03 -10.42 17.02
CA LEU A 459 5.08 -10.87 15.99
C LEU A 459 5.74 -11.77 14.93
N GLY A 460 7.02 -11.52 14.61
CA GLY A 460 7.78 -12.32 13.65
C GLY A 460 7.86 -13.80 14.01
N LEU A 461 7.76 -14.18 15.29
CA LEU A 461 7.71 -15.59 15.70
C LEU A 461 6.38 -16.28 15.37
N LEU A 462 5.34 -15.51 15.04
CA LEU A 462 4.01 -16.00 14.69
C LEU A 462 3.73 -15.92 13.17
N LEU A 463 4.70 -15.41 12.39
CA LEU A 463 4.59 -15.23 10.96
C LEU A 463 5.43 -16.29 10.22
N ASP A 464 4.75 -17.07 9.39
CA ASP A 464 5.40 -17.89 8.37
C ASP A 464 5.53 -17.10 7.05
N PRO A 465 6.49 -17.46 6.19
CA PRO A 465 6.58 -16.89 4.86
C PRO A 465 5.36 -17.20 3.99
N ILE A 466 4.99 -16.24 3.16
CA ILE A 466 3.97 -16.41 2.11
C ILE A 466 4.67 -16.96 0.87
N PHE A 467 4.17 -18.07 0.32
CA PHE A 467 4.65 -18.63 -0.94
C PHE A 467 3.65 -18.32 -2.06
N GLU A 468 4.04 -17.44 -2.97
CA GLU A 468 3.20 -17.01 -4.11
C GLU A 468 3.82 -17.43 -5.44
N GLN A 469 3.01 -17.63 -6.47
CA GLN A 469 3.55 -17.88 -7.80
C GLN A 469 3.94 -16.57 -8.49
N GLY A 470 5.01 -16.63 -9.28
CA GLY A 470 5.49 -15.54 -10.12
C GLY A 470 6.07 -16.04 -11.43
N ARG A 471 6.42 -15.09 -12.31
CA ARG A 471 6.97 -15.37 -13.63
C ARG A 471 8.08 -14.39 -13.99
N ILE A 472 9.15 -14.89 -14.59
CA ILE A 472 10.21 -14.10 -15.21
C ILE A 472 10.19 -14.45 -16.68
N LYS A 473 10.19 -13.41 -17.50
CA LYS A 473 10.45 -13.49 -18.92
C LYS A 473 11.76 -12.80 -19.21
N LEU A 474 12.54 -13.40 -20.10
CA LEU A 474 13.82 -12.89 -20.53
C LEU A 474 13.87 -12.90 -22.05
N TRP A 475 14.20 -11.75 -22.62
CA TRP A 475 14.58 -11.64 -24.03
C TRP A 475 16.06 -11.35 -24.13
N VAL A 476 16.72 -11.93 -25.12
CA VAL A 476 18.11 -11.64 -25.49
C VAL A 476 18.16 -11.43 -26.99
N TRP A 477 18.86 -10.40 -27.46
CA TRP A 477 18.98 -10.08 -28.88
C TRP A 477 20.32 -9.44 -29.22
N ASP A 478 20.67 -9.45 -30.50
CA ASP A 478 21.88 -8.77 -30.99
C ASP A 478 21.62 -7.27 -31.17
N ASP A 479 22.56 -6.43 -30.75
CA ASP A 479 22.62 -5.07 -31.27
C ASP A 479 23.36 -5.04 -32.62
N ARG A 480 22.96 -4.12 -33.50
CA ARG A 480 23.55 -3.96 -34.83
C ARG A 480 24.63 -2.90 -34.90
#